data_AF-A0A8T1S3F6-F1
#
_entry.id   AF-A0A8T1S3F6-F1
#
_cell.length_a   1.000
_cell.length_b   1.000
_cell.length_c   1.000
_cell.angle_alpha   90.00
_cell.angle_beta   90.00
_cell.angle_gamma   90.00
#
_symmetry.space_group_name_H-M   'P 1'
#
loop_
_entity.id
_entity.type
_entity.pdbx_description
1 polymer ?
#
loop_
_entity_poly.entity_id
_entity_poly.type
_entity_poly.pdbx_seq_one_letter_code
_entity_poly.pdbx_strand_id
1 'polypeptide(L)'
;MASFQFKAFHYYLTRALQLLRGRCDVMYNMTVYRGVFVSFQHTGSGHSRFGYFASSSFDLEIAKNFGTATLFTIHTCFGIEIRNFSHFQEEEEVLIPVHEIFSVARGQEGNSFVLRSTNRACSHFNCAYLGGEKGQTCVYSSGTKGGLAFPDVLSPSLFGGSVILVHIAALKLFA
;
A
#
# COMPACT_ATOMS: atom_id res chain seq x y z
N MET A 1 -16.38 12.31 5.03
CA MET A 1 -15.85 12.24 3.64
C MET A 1 -15.81 13.58 2.90
N ALA A 2 -16.70 14.54 3.18
CA ALA A 2 -16.81 15.79 2.40
C ALA A 2 -15.49 16.58 2.27
N SER A 3 -14.67 16.61 3.33
CA SER A 3 -13.41 17.36 3.38
C SER A 3 -12.16 16.63 2.84
N PHE A 4 -12.24 15.34 2.48
CA PHE A 4 -11.08 14.61 1.95
C PHE A 4 -10.94 14.84 0.45
N GLN A 5 -9.97 15.67 0.04
CA GLN A 5 -9.81 16.08 -1.37
C GLN A 5 -9.06 15.08 -2.26
N PHE A 6 -8.42 14.06 -1.67
CA PHE A 6 -7.61 13.08 -2.40
C PHE A 6 -8.38 11.82 -2.79
N LYS A 7 -9.69 11.94 -3.09
CA LYS A 7 -10.57 10.77 -3.34
C LYS A 7 -10.08 9.92 -4.51
N ALA A 8 -9.93 10.55 -5.67
CA ALA A 8 -9.47 9.89 -6.89
C ALA A 8 -8.03 9.39 -6.74
N PHE A 9 -7.14 10.21 -6.17
CA PHE A 9 -5.75 9.83 -5.91
C PHE A 9 -5.65 8.57 -5.03
N HIS A 10 -6.36 8.56 -3.89
CA HIS A 10 -6.41 7.41 -3.00
C HIS A 10 -6.94 6.16 -3.71
N TYR A 11 -7.99 6.31 -4.53
CA TYR A 11 -8.54 5.20 -5.32
C TYR A 11 -7.51 4.64 -6.32
N TYR A 12 -6.90 5.49 -7.15
CA TYR A 12 -5.95 5.06 -8.16
C TYR A 12 -4.70 4.43 -7.54
N LEU A 13 -4.17 5.03 -6.47
CA LEU A 13 -3.02 4.47 -5.77
C LEU A 13 -3.36 3.11 -5.13
N THR A 14 -4.51 2.99 -4.47
CA THR A 14 -4.99 1.70 -3.93
C THR A 14 -5.10 0.66 -5.04
N ARG A 15 -5.68 1.04 -6.19
CA ARG A 15 -5.91 0.13 -7.30
C ARG A 15 -4.61 -0.30 -7.98
N ALA A 16 -3.66 0.62 -8.15
CA ALA A 16 -2.34 0.33 -8.69
C ALA A 16 -1.61 -0.71 -7.82
N LEU A 17 -1.60 -0.52 -6.49
CA LEU A 17 -0.97 -1.48 -5.58
C LEU A 17 -1.64 -2.86 -5.60
N GLN A 18 -2.97 -2.91 -5.74
CA GLN A 18 -3.69 -4.17 -5.89
C GLN A 18 -3.31 -4.91 -7.18
N LEU A 19 -3.14 -4.19 -8.29
CA LEU A 19 -2.81 -4.75 -9.60
C LEU A 19 -1.36 -5.21 -9.68
N LEU A 20 -0.43 -4.44 -9.10
CA LEU A 20 1.00 -4.74 -9.09
C LEU A 20 1.39 -5.81 -8.06
N ARG A 21 0.42 -6.30 -7.28
CA ARG A 21 0.68 -7.20 -6.18
C ARG A 21 1.34 -8.51 -6.61
N GLY A 22 2.55 -8.72 -6.09
CA GLY A 22 3.32 -9.96 -6.19
C GLY A 22 2.77 -11.07 -5.30
N ARG A 23 3.55 -12.15 -5.15
CA ARG A 23 3.20 -13.24 -4.24
C ARG A 23 3.68 -12.91 -2.82
N CYS A 24 2.82 -13.14 -1.83
CA CYS A 24 3.12 -12.87 -0.41
C CYS A 24 4.31 -13.70 0.10
N ASP A 25 4.50 -14.93 -0.36
CA ASP A 25 5.66 -15.75 0.01
C ASP A 25 7.00 -15.14 -0.45
N VAL A 26 7.01 -14.41 -1.57
CA VAL A 26 8.21 -13.70 -2.02
C VAL A 26 8.40 -12.43 -1.20
N MET A 27 7.36 -11.58 -1.16
CA MET A 27 7.48 -10.26 -0.54
C MET A 27 7.73 -10.33 0.97
N TYR A 28 7.12 -11.29 1.67
CA TYR A 28 7.28 -11.46 3.10
C TYR A 28 8.72 -11.83 3.51
N ASN A 29 9.42 -12.55 2.63
CA ASN A 29 10.82 -12.95 2.84
C ASN A 29 11.80 -11.79 2.57
N MET A 30 11.34 -10.72 1.92
CA MET A 30 12.11 -9.51 1.71
C MET A 30 11.80 -8.52 2.83
N THR A 31 12.78 -8.31 3.71
CA THR A 31 12.65 -7.36 4.82
C THR A 31 12.74 -5.93 4.29
N VAL A 32 11.85 -5.06 4.75
CA VAL A 32 11.90 -3.60 4.48
C VAL A 32 11.97 -2.83 5.78
N TYR A 33 12.50 -1.61 5.71
CA TYR A 33 12.78 -0.76 6.85
C TYR A 33 12.06 0.57 6.72
N ARG A 34 11.64 1.13 7.85
CA ARG A 34 11.06 2.47 7.91
C ARG A 34 11.53 3.18 9.16
N GLY A 35 12.32 4.24 8.98
CA GLY A 35 12.63 5.20 10.04
C GLY A 35 11.56 6.29 10.12
N VAL A 36 11.28 6.77 11.33
CA VAL A 36 10.43 7.94 11.55
C VAL A 36 10.99 8.82 12.67
N PHE A 37 10.75 10.13 12.58
CA PHE A 37 11.15 11.13 13.59
C PHE A 37 10.24 11.19 14.82
N VAL A 38 9.25 10.31 14.92
CA VAL A 38 8.30 10.26 16.04
C VAL A 38 8.47 8.99 16.85
N SER A 39 8.36 9.10 18.18
CA SER A 39 8.43 7.95 19.07
C SER A 39 7.14 7.14 19.02
N PHE A 40 7.23 5.88 18.63
CA PHE A 40 6.13 4.93 18.68
C PHE A 40 6.11 4.23 20.03
N GLN A 41 4.97 4.28 20.71
CA GLN A 41 4.74 3.53 21.93
C GLN A 41 3.82 2.35 21.61
N HIS A 42 4.33 1.14 21.79
CA HIS A 42 3.50 -0.06 21.69
C HIS A 42 2.88 -0.35 23.06
N THR A 43 1.57 -0.15 23.18
CA THR A 43 0.81 -0.31 24.43
C THR A 43 0.52 -1.77 24.81
N GLY A 44 1.11 -2.74 24.12
CA GLY A 44 0.87 -4.16 24.33
C GLY A 44 -0.07 -4.79 23.30
N SER A 45 -0.29 -6.10 23.46
CA SER A 45 -0.79 -7.06 22.47
C SER A 45 -1.91 -6.54 21.57
N GLY A 46 -1.73 -6.70 20.26
CA GLY A 46 -2.75 -6.38 19.28
C GLY A 46 -2.22 -6.42 17.85
N HIS A 47 -3.15 -6.45 16.91
CA HIS A 47 -2.85 -6.22 15.52
C HIS A 47 -2.86 -4.71 15.23
N SER A 48 -1.89 -4.24 14.46
CA SER A 48 -1.75 -2.84 14.07
C SER A 48 -1.82 -2.69 12.56
N ARG A 49 -2.17 -1.47 12.12
CA ARG A 49 -2.11 -1.03 10.73
C ARG A 49 -1.59 0.39 10.69
N PHE A 50 -0.97 0.81 9.60
CA PHE A 50 -0.55 2.20 9.43
C PHE A 50 -1.75 3.13 9.25
N GLY A 51 -2.78 2.70 8.51
CA GLY A 51 -3.96 3.54 8.22
C GLY A 51 -3.71 4.62 7.17
N TYR A 52 -2.50 4.67 6.60
CA TYR A 52 -2.06 5.51 5.49
C TYR A 52 -1.08 4.70 4.63
N PHE A 53 -0.77 5.20 3.43
CA PHE A 53 0.22 4.54 2.57
C PHE A 53 1.60 4.74 3.19
N ALA A 54 2.21 3.68 3.68
CA ALA A 54 3.49 3.75 4.38
C ALA A 54 4.62 3.45 3.41
N SER A 55 5.48 4.44 3.17
CA SER A 55 6.73 4.26 2.45
C SER A 55 7.76 3.55 3.34
N SER A 56 8.56 2.68 2.73
CA SER A 56 9.64 1.92 3.37
C SER A 56 10.74 1.67 2.33
N SER A 57 11.92 1.25 2.76
CA SER A 57 13.05 0.95 1.87
C SER A 57 13.57 -0.47 2.11
N PHE A 58 14.10 -1.11 1.07
CA PHE A 58 14.91 -2.31 1.27
C PHE A 58 16.24 -2.04 1.98
N ASP A 59 16.72 -0.79 1.95
CA ASP A 59 17.97 -0.38 2.58
C ASP A 59 17.72 0.25 3.96
N LEU A 60 18.37 -0.32 4.98
CA LEU A 60 18.26 0.15 6.36
C LEU A 60 18.84 1.55 6.56
N GLU A 61 19.97 1.87 5.93
CA GLU A 61 20.62 3.17 6.08
C GLU A 61 19.81 4.26 5.39
N ILE A 62 19.18 3.95 4.25
CA ILE A 62 18.21 4.84 3.61
C ILE A 62 17.02 5.07 4.53
N ALA A 63 16.45 4.02 5.11
CA ALA A 63 15.32 4.16 6.03
C ALA A 63 15.64 5.05 7.24
N LYS A 64 16.87 4.98 7.77
CA LYS A 64 17.33 5.83 8.89
C LYS A 64 17.41 7.31 8.53
N ASN A 65 17.61 7.67 7.26
CA ASN A 65 17.59 9.06 6.80
C ASN A 65 16.21 9.73 7.01
N PHE A 66 15.13 8.93 7.05
CA PHE A 66 13.76 9.39 7.33
C PHE A 66 13.40 9.41 8.82
N GLY A 67 14.36 9.06 9.68
CA GLY A 67 14.29 9.26 11.11
C GLY A 67 14.77 8.07 11.92
N THR A 68 15.29 8.38 13.10
CA THR A 68 15.91 7.40 14.01
C THR A 68 15.20 7.33 15.36
N ALA A 69 14.14 8.11 15.56
CA ALA A 69 13.38 8.12 16.81
C ALA A 69 12.61 6.80 17.02
N THR A 70 12.10 6.23 15.93
CA THR A 70 11.59 4.86 15.87
C THR A 70 12.04 4.22 14.56
N LEU A 71 12.52 2.98 14.65
CA LEU A 71 12.87 2.16 13.49
C LEU A 71 11.94 0.94 13.40
N PHE A 72 11.30 0.77 12.26
CA PHE A 72 10.49 -0.41 11.96
C PHE A 72 11.23 -1.36 11.02
N THR A 73 11.34 -2.62 11.43
CA THR A 73 11.70 -3.75 10.57
C THR A 73 10.41 -4.46 10.17
N ILE A 74 10.09 -4.50 8.88
CA ILE A 74 8.77 -4.87 8.40
C ILE A 74 8.88 -6.06 7.43
N HIS A 75 8.06 -7.08 7.69
CA HIS A 75 7.78 -8.17 6.76
C HIS A 75 6.37 -7.99 6.20
N THR A 76 6.25 -7.52 4.97
CA THR A 76 4.97 -7.18 4.32
C THR A 76 4.58 -8.22 3.27
N CYS A 77 3.28 -8.53 3.18
CA CYS A 77 2.70 -9.36 2.12
C CYS A 77 1.96 -8.55 1.04
N PHE A 78 1.74 -7.26 1.28
CA PHE A 78 0.98 -6.38 0.40
C PHE A 78 1.80 -5.17 -0.08
N GLY A 79 3.03 -5.00 0.41
CA GLY A 79 3.97 -4.01 -0.08
C GLY A 79 4.32 -4.24 -1.54
N ILE A 80 4.56 -3.14 -2.26
CA ILE A 80 4.91 -3.13 -3.67
C ILE A 80 6.21 -2.37 -3.82
N GLU A 81 7.21 -3.00 -4.44
CA GLU A 81 8.41 -2.29 -4.89
C GLU A 81 8.01 -1.28 -5.96
N ILE A 82 8.27 0.00 -5.68
CA ILE A 82 7.94 1.11 -6.58
C ILE A 82 9.16 1.86 -7.08
N ARG A 83 10.37 1.29 -6.91
CA ARG A 83 11.62 1.85 -7.44
C ARG A 83 11.49 2.37 -8.86
N ASN A 84 10.95 1.56 -9.78
CA ASN A 84 10.80 1.92 -11.19
C ASN A 84 9.72 2.97 -11.47
N PHE A 85 8.91 3.33 -10.47
CA PHE A 85 7.90 4.38 -10.54
C PHE A 85 8.28 5.60 -9.69
N SER A 86 9.34 5.51 -8.88
CA SER A 86 9.78 6.58 -7.98
C SER A 86 10.64 7.60 -8.73
N HIS A 87 10.53 8.84 -8.27
CA HIS A 87 11.44 9.90 -8.68
C HIS A 87 12.86 9.69 -8.12
N PHE A 88 12.95 9.06 -6.94
CA PHE A 88 14.19 8.75 -6.23
C PHE A 88 14.40 7.24 -6.23
N GLN A 89 14.99 6.72 -7.30
CA GLN A 89 15.16 5.26 -7.47
C GLN A 89 16.13 4.67 -6.45
N GLU A 90 17.09 5.48 -5.99
CA GLU A 90 18.05 5.14 -4.97
C GLU A 90 17.41 4.82 -3.63
N GLU A 91 16.18 5.29 -3.35
CA GLU A 91 15.49 5.01 -2.09
C GLU A 91 15.05 3.54 -1.96
N GLU A 92 15.13 2.74 -3.03
CA GLU A 92 14.72 1.32 -3.05
C GLU A 92 13.32 1.13 -2.42
N GLU A 93 12.39 2.02 -2.82
CA GLU A 93 11.13 2.22 -2.11
C GLU A 93 10.16 1.04 -2.27
N VAL A 94 9.58 0.62 -1.15
CA VAL A 94 8.43 -0.26 -1.05
C VAL A 94 7.26 0.49 -0.43
N LEU A 95 6.16 0.58 -1.16
CA LEU A 95 4.94 1.21 -0.69
C LEU A 95 3.98 0.18 -0.11
N ILE A 96 3.64 0.36 1.17
CA ILE A 96 2.73 -0.51 1.92
C ILE A 96 1.33 0.09 1.93
N PRO A 97 0.28 -0.67 1.56
CA PRO A 97 -1.07 -0.15 1.48
C PRO A 97 -1.69 0.08 2.87
N VAL A 98 -2.65 1.01 2.92
CA VAL A 98 -3.25 1.54 4.17
C VAL A 98 -3.88 0.51 5.11
N HIS A 99 -4.25 -0.65 4.57
CA HIS A 99 -5.16 -1.60 5.19
C HIS A 99 -4.47 -2.90 5.61
N GLU A 100 -3.17 -3.07 5.36
CA GLU A 100 -2.44 -4.26 5.79
C GLU A 100 -2.36 -4.35 7.32
N ILE A 101 -2.57 -5.56 7.83
CA ILE A 101 -2.60 -5.85 9.27
C ILE A 101 -1.31 -6.57 9.67
N PHE A 102 -0.65 -6.02 10.69
CA PHE A 102 0.60 -6.52 11.24
C PHE A 102 0.45 -6.98 12.69
N SER A 103 1.12 -8.06 13.05
CA SER A 103 1.51 -8.31 14.44
C SER A 103 2.76 -7.49 14.75
N VAL A 104 2.79 -6.85 15.92
CA VAL A 104 3.89 -5.97 16.34
C VAL A 104 4.64 -6.62 17.50
N ALA A 105 5.97 -6.61 17.42
CA ALA A 105 6.88 -6.99 18.50
C ALA A 105 7.93 -5.90 18.71
N ARG A 106 8.53 -5.82 19.89
CA ARG A 106 9.74 -5.00 20.08
C ARG A 106 10.90 -5.63 19.32
N GLY A 107 11.73 -4.78 18.72
CA GLY A 107 13.01 -5.18 18.13
C GLY A 107 14.11 -5.30 19.18
N GLN A 108 15.32 -5.56 18.71
CA GLN A 108 16.50 -5.80 19.55
C GLN A 108 17.15 -4.50 20.06
N GLU A 109 17.01 -3.41 19.30
CA GLU A 109 17.58 -2.10 19.63
C GLU A 109 16.55 -1.18 20.31
N GLY A 110 17.03 -0.17 21.04
CA GLY A 110 16.16 0.84 21.66
C GLY A 110 15.26 1.54 20.64
N ASN A 111 13.97 1.65 20.93
CA ASN A 111 12.91 2.16 20.04
C ASN A 111 12.81 1.50 18.65
N SER A 112 13.23 0.23 18.53
CA SER A 112 12.97 -0.58 17.33
C SER A 112 11.74 -1.48 17.48
N PHE A 113 11.02 -1.72 16.39
CA PHE A 113 9.85 -2.59 16.35
C PHE A 113 9.87 -3.50 15.12
N VAL A 114 9.42 -4.73 15.28
CA VAL A 114 9.27 -5.71 14.20
C VAL A 114 7.78 -5.85 13.87
N LEU A 115 7.41 -5.56 12.62
CA LEU A 115 6.07 -5.72 12.09
C LEU A 115 6.05 -6.93 11.18
N ARG A 116 5.17 -7.90 11.46
CA ARG A 116 4.99 -9.09 10.61
C ARG A 116 3.57 -9.10 10.06
N SER A 117 3.46 -9.14 8.74
CA SER A 117 2.16 -9.21 8.08
C SER A 117 1.41 -10.46 8.51
N THR A 118 0.12 -10.30 8.75
CA THR A 118 -0.79 -11.41 9.02
C THR A 118 -1.41 -12.00 7.75
N ASN A 119 -0.96 -11.53 6.58
CA ASN A 119 -1.56 -11.80 5.26
C ASN A 119 -3.07 -11.46 5.22
N ARG A 120 -3.51 -10.52 6.05
CA ARG A 120 -4.87 -10.01 6.13
C ARG A 120 -4.85 -8.51 5.98
N ALA A 121 -5.95 -8.00 5.43
CA ALA A 121 -6.16 -6.58 5.33
C ALA A 121 -7.54 -6.20 5.88
N CYS A 122 -7.64 -5.08 6.59
CA CYS A 122 -8.89 -4.54 7.13
C CYS A 122 -9.16 -3.13 6.59
N SER A 123 -10.33 -2.97 5.97
CA SER A 123 -10.92 -1.66 5.71
C SER A 123 -12.25 -1.49 6.45
N HIS A 124 -12.49 -0.28 6.96
CA HIS A 124 -13.80 0.14 7.46
C HIS A 124 -14.61 0.88 6.39
N PHE A 125 -14.03 1.10 5.21
CA PHE A 125 -14.66 1.80 4.11
C PHE A 125 -14.61 0.92 2.88
N ASN A 126 -15.76 0.74 2.24
CA ASN A 126 -15.86 0.07 0.95
C ASN A 126 -16.71 0.93 0.03
N CYS A 127 -16.21 1.23 -1.18
CA CYS A 127 -16.90 2.07 -2.16
C CYS A 127 -17.43 3.41 -1.59
N ALA A 128 -16.70 4.03 -0.66
CA ALA A 128 -17.22 5.17 0.10
C ALA A 128 -17.47 6.44 -0.74
N TYR A 129 -16.83 6.57 -1.89
CA TYR A 129 -17.08 7.66 -2.84
C TYR A 129 -18.36 7.45 -3.67
N LEU A 130 -18.91 6.24 -3.65
CA LEU A 130 -20.18 5.87 -4.28
C LEU A 130 -21.33 5.83 -3.25
N GLY A 131 -21.14 6.47 -2.08
CA GLY A 131 -22.14 6.49 -1.00
C GLY A 131 -21.97 5.39 0.05
N GLY A 132 -20.92 4.57 -0.02
CA GLY A 132 -20.63 3.58 1.03
C GLY A 132 -20.30 4.23 2.39
N GLU A 133 -20.98 3.77 3.44
CA GLU A 133 -20.77 4.28 4.79
C GLU A 133 -19.59 3.58 5.50
N LYS A 134 -19.14 4.17 6.62
CA LYS A 134 -18.13 3.57 7.47
C LYS A 134 -18.73 2.36 8.20
N GLY A 135 -18.19 1.17 7.98
CA GLY A 135 -18.50 -0.01 8.76
C GLY A 135 -18.00 0.10 10.20
N GLN A 136 -18.83 -0.33 11.15
CA GLN A 136 -18.41 -0.49 12.55
C GLN A 136 -17.37 -1.61 12.69
N THR A 137 -17.48 -2.65 11.85
CA THR A 137 -16.54 -3.78 11.79
C THR A 137 -15.59 -3.66 10.60
N CYS A 138 -14.40 -4.26 10.76
CA CYS A 138 -13.45 -4.44 9.68
C CYS A 138 -14.02 -5.41 8.62
N VAL A 139 -14.02 -5.00 7.35
CA VAL A 139 -14.14 -5.93 6.24
C VAL A 139 -12.76 -6.53 5.98
N TYR A 140 -12.63 -7.81 6.28
CA TYR A 140 -11.39 -8.55 6.06
C TYR A 140 -11.30 -9.01 4.60
N SER A 141 -10.15 -8.77 3.99
CA SER A 141 -9.77 -9.39 2.73
C SER A 141 -8.52 -10.23 2.94
N SER A 142 -8.54 -11.46 2.40
CA SER A 142 -7.36 -12.31 2.35
C SER A 142 -6.61 -12.05 1.05
N GLY A 143 -5.30 -12.27 1.04
CA GLY A 143 -4.45 -11.98 -0.11
C GLY A 143 -4.58 -12.89 -1.32
N THR A 144 -5.75 -13.49 -1.56
CA THR A 144 -6.00 -14.23 -2.80
C THR A 144 -6.01 -13.26 -3.96
N LYS A 145 -5.26 -13.57 -5.03
CA LYS A 145 -5.31 -12.84 -6.31
C LYS A 145 -6.70 -13.00 -6.92
N GLY A 146 -7.67 -12.23 -6.43
CA GLY A 146 -8.91 -11.97 -7.16
C GLY A 146 -8.56 -11.08 -8.34
N GLY A 147 -8.09 -11.67 -9.43
CA GLY A 147 -8.11 -11.00 -10.71
C GLY A 147 -9.54 -10.53 -10.94
N LEU A 148 -9.73 -9.24 -11.26
CA LEU A 148 -10.98 -8.88 -11.90
C LEU A 148 -10.96 -9.63 -13.24
N ALA A 149 -11.76 -10.69 -13.35
CA ALA A 149 -12.30 -11.03 -14.65
C ALA A 149 -13.11 -9.79 -15.06
N PHE A 150 -12.58 -9.00 -15.99
CA PHE A 150 -13.46 -8.17 -16.79
C PHE A 150 -14.41 -9.15 -17.45
N PRO A 151 -15.74 -9.07 -17.23
CA PRO A 151 -16.64 -9.83 -18.08
C PRO A 151 -16.38 -9.36 -19.51
N ASP A 152 -15.94 -10.26 -20.39
CA ASP A 152 -15.71 -10.04 -21.83
C ASP A 152 -16.99 -9.67 -22.60
N VAL A 153 -18.03 -9.20 -21.91
CA VAL A 153 -19.29 -8.75 -22.51
C VAL A 153 -19.44 -7.26 -22.24
N LEU A 154 -18.66 -6.46 -22.97
CA LEU A 154 -19.07 -5.10 -23.26
C LEU A 154 -20.24 -5.20 -24.24
N SER A 155 -21.46 -5.04 -23.74
CA SER A 155 -22.66 -4.87 -24.57
C SER A 155 -22.42 -3.73 -25.58
N PRO A 156 -22.54 -3.93 -26.91
CA PRO A 156 -22.12 -2.95 -27.91
C PRO A 156 -22.94 -1.66 -27.99
N SER A 157 -23.94 -1.45 -27.14
CA SER A 157 -25.04 -0.54 -27.46
C SER A 157 -25.01 0.83 -26.78
N LEU A 158 -23.91 1.26 -26.15
CA LEU A 158 -23.83 2.60 -25.51
C LEU A 158 -22.43 3.22 -25.58
N PHE A 159 -21.85 3.32 -26.78
CA PHE A 159 -20.78 4.30 -27.04
C PHE A 159 -21.12 5.10 -28.31
N GLY A 160 -21.85 6.19 -28.11
CA GLY A 160 -21.76 7.34 -29.00
C GLY A 160 -20.29 7.75 -29.12
N GLY A 161 -19.87 7.98 -30.36
CA GLY A 161 -18.47 8.01 -30.74
C GLY A 161 -17.62 9.01 -29.97
N SER A 162 -16.55 8.50 -29.36
CA SER A 162 -15.21 9.11 -29.29
C SER A 162 -14.29 8.12 -28.57
N VAL A 163 -13.89 7.07 -29.28
CA VAL A 163 -12.69 6.31 -28.92
C VAL A 163 -11.51 7.21 -29.28
N ILE A 164 -11.08 8.02 -28.31
CA ILE A 164 -9.76 8.65 -28.42
C ILE A 164 -8.75 7.53 -28.18
N LEU A 165 -8.20 7.04 -29.29
CA LEU A 165 -6.97 6.29 -29.34
C LEU A 165 -5.86 7.16 -28.72
N VAL A 166 -5.65 7.04 -27.41
CA VAL A 166 -4.37 7.45 -26.82
C VAL A 166 -3.40 6.32 -27.11
N HIS A 167 -2.86 6.36 -28.33
CA HIS A 167 -1.72 5.57 -28.73
C HIS A 167 -0.56 5.81 -27.76
N ILE A 168 0.14 4.71 -27.48
CA ILE A 168 1.43 4.59 -26.84
C ILE A 168 2.42 5.54 -27.53
N ALA A 169 2.46 6.80 -27.09
CA ALA A 169 3.43 7.81 -27.53
C ALA A 169 3.68 8.91 -26.47
N ALA A 170 3.09 8.82 -25.28
CA ALA A 170 3.30 9.78 -24.20
C ALA A 170 4.44 9.40 -23.23
N LEU A 171 5.17 8.31 -23.47
CA LEU A 171 6.28 7.86 -22.61
C LEU A 171 7.66 8.40 -23.02
N LYS A 172 7.73 9.46 -23.85
CA LYS A 172 9.01 10.04 -24.31
C LYS A 172 9.14 11.56 -24.17
N LEU A 173 8.30 12.22 -23.37
CA LEU A 173 8.32 13.70 -23.25
C LEU A 173 8.78 14.25 -21.89
N PHE A 174 9.40 13.44 -21.04
CA PHE A 174 10.09 13.92 -19.83
C PHE A 174 11.41 13.18 -19.60
N ALA A 175 12.26 13.16 -20.62
CA ALA A 175 13.69 12.90 -20.53
C ALA A 175 14.43 14.09 -21.13
#